data_AF-A0A969LE62-F1
#
_entry.id   AF-A0A969LE62-F1
#
_cell.length_a   1.000
_cell.length_b   1.000
_cell.length_c   1.000
_cell.angle_alpha   90.00
_cell.angle_beta   90.00
_cell.angle_gamma   90.00
#
_symmetry.space_group_name_H-M   'P 1'
#
loop_
_entity.id
_entity.type
_entity.pdbx_description
1 polymer ?
#
loop_
_entity_poly.entity_id
_entity_poly.type
_entity_poly.pdbx_seq_one_letter_code
_entity_poly.pdbx_strand_id
1 'polypeptide(L)'
;MRSICAPAPRSAGAAAAWNVSAFINHQDGYRDAVTNRGIESWTTADLQLGYTAPAGINAWMDGLRVALSVQNILDDEPPFFDNPVGFVGYDPENATNLGRFVSLQINKSW
;
A
#
# COMPACT_ATOMS: atom_id res chain seq x y z
N MET A 1 47.39 -25.58 24.55
CA MET A 1 47.16 -24.53 23.53
C MET A 1 45.69 -24.12 23.62
N ARG A 2 45.39 -22.94 24.17
CA ARG A 2 44.00 -22.43 24.23
C ARG A 2 43.76 -21.61 22.97
N SER A 3 42.90 -22.14 22.09
CA SER A 3 42.44 -21.43 20.90
C SER A 3 41.61 -20.23 21.35
N ILE A 4 42.07 -19.03 21.05
CA ILE A 4 41.33 -17.78 21.27
C ILE A 4 40.35 -17.66 20.10
N CYS A 5 39.06 -17.74 20.40
CA CYS A 5 38.00 -17.40 19.46
C CYS A 5 38.15 -15.93 19.10
N ALA A 6 38.35 -15.61 17.82
CA ALA A 6 38.35 -14.23 17.35
C ALA A 6 36.95 -13.63 17.55
N PRO A 7 36.83 -12.36 17.98
CA PRO A 7 35.53 -11.70 18.05
C PRO A 7 34.93 -11.61 16.64
N ALA A 8 33.65 -11.99 16.51
CA ALA A 8 32.91 -11.88 15.26
C ALA A 8 32.96 -10.43 14.74
N PRO A 9 33.06 -10.22 13.42
CA PRO A 9 33.08 -8.88 12.86
C PRO A 9 31.77 -8.17 13.23
N ARG A 10 31.88 -6.97 13.82
CA ARG A 10 30.74 -6.06 13.95
C ARG A 10 30.24 -5.78 12.54
N SER A 11 29.01 -6.18 12.25
CA SER A 11 28.33 -5.84 11.00
C SER A 11 28.42 -4.34 10.78
N ALA A 12 29.00 -3.93 9.66
CA ALA A 12 28.90 -2.55 9.21
C ALA A 12 27.42 -2.17 9.20
N GLY A 13 27.06 -1.08 9.88
CA GLY A 13 25.67 -0.64 9.98
C GLY A 13 25.06 -0.49 8.59
N ALA A 14 23.92 -1.15 8.35
CA ALA A 14 23.19 -0.97 7.11
C ALA A 14 22.75 0.50 7.01
N ALA A 15 22.95 1.12 5.84
CA ALA A 15 22.50 2.47 5.56
C ALA A 15 20.96 2.56 5.58
N ALA A 16 20.44 3.79 5.66
CA ALA A 16 19.01 4.04 5.48
C ALA A 16 18.56 3.49 4.12
N ALA A 17 17.39 2.87 4.09
CA ALA A 17 16.77 2.44 2.84
C ALA A 17 15.40 3.07 2.70
N TRP A 18 15.18 3.68 1.54
CA TRP A 18 13.88 4.21 1.11
C TRP A 18 13.33 3.31 0.00
N ASN A 19 12.02 3.08 -0.01
CA ASN A 19 11.33 2.48 -1.13
C ASN A 19 10.10 3.32 -1.47
N VAL A 20 9.81 3.43 -2.77
CA VAL A 20 8.62 4.09 -3.29
C VAL A 20 8.05 3.21 -4.38
N SER A 21 6.76 2.92 -4.31
CA SER A 21 6.01 2.23 -5.34
C SER A 21 4.71 2.96 -5.62
N ALA A 22 4.29 2.93 -6.88
CA ALA A 22 3.02 3.49 -7.31
C ALA A 22 2.34 2.50 -8.26
N PHE A 23 1.03 2.44 -8.20
CA PHE A 23 0.21 1.54 -9.01
C PHE A 23 -0.91 2.34 -9.65
N ILE A 24 -1.26 2.00 -10.89
CA ILE A 24 -2.44 2.52 -11.57
C ILE A 24 -3.36 1.35 -11.80
N ASN A 25 -4.59 1.45 -11.31
CA ASN A 25 -5.63 0.46 -11.54
C ASN A 25 -6.64 1.05 -12.51
N HIS A 26 -6.94 0.33 -13.59
CA HIS A 26 -7.88 0.77 -14.61
C HIS A 26 -8.92 -0.31 -14.86
N GLN A 27 -10.19 0.08 -14.80
CA GLN A 27 -11.33 -0.73 -15.14
C GLN A 27 -12.04 -0.09 -16.34
N ASP A 28 -12.13 -0.82 -17.44
CA ASP A 28 -12.85 -0.38 -18.63
C ASP A 28 -14.35 -0.25 -18.34
N GLY A 29 -14.99 0.68 -19.06
CA GLY A 29 -16.44 0.82 -19.04
C GLY A 29 -17.13 -0.39 -19.66
N TYR A 30 -18.26 -0.77 -19.11
CA TYR A 30 -19.00 -1.98 -19.50
C TYR A 30 -20.50 -1.73 -19.51
N ARG A 31 -21.26 -2.75 -19.91
CA ARG A 31 -22.72 -2.72 -19.88
C ARG A 31 -23.23 -3.65 -18.81
N ASP A 32 -24.18 -3.16 -18.02
CA ASP A 32 -24.92 -4.03 -17.11
C ASP A 32 -25.73 -5.05 -17.92
N ALA A 33 -25.59 -6.34 -17.57
CA ALA A 33 -26.31 -7.43 -18.22
C ALA A 33 -27.82 -7.38 -17.96
N VAL A 34 -28.28 -6.75 -16.87
CA VAL A 34 -29.69 -6.71 -16.48
C VAL A 34 -30.39 -5.48 -17.07
N THR A 35 -29.86 -4.29 -16.83
CA THR A 35 -30.49 -3.02 -17.26
C THR A 35 -30.01 -2.54 -18.63
N ASN A 36 -28.96 -3.14 -19.20
CA ASN A 36 -28.28 -2.71 -20.42
C ASN A 36 -27.76 -1.25 -20.38
N ARG A 37 -27.66 -0.67 -19.18
CA ARG A 37 -27.08 0.67 -18.98
C ARG A 37 -25.56 0.61 -19.11
N GLY A 38 -24.99 1.69 -19.61
CA GLY A 38 -23.54 1.86 -19.64
C GLY A 38 -23.03 2.25 -18.26
N ILE A 39 -21.95 1.59 -17.84
CA ILE A 39 -21.19 1.91 -16.64
C ILE A 39 -19.86 2.48 -17.12
N GLU A 40 -19.51 3.64 -16.59
CA GLU A 40 -18.31 4.37 -17.00
C GLU A 40 -17.04 3.63 -16.56
N SER A 41 -15.92 3.91 -17.24
CA SER A 41 -14.61 3.40 -16.83
C SER A 41 -14.16 4.06 -15.52
N TRP A 42 -13.39 3.34 -14.72
CA TRP A 42 -12.86 3.85 -13.44
C TRP A 42 -11.36 3.68 -13.37
N THR A 43 -10.64 4.73 -12.96
CA THR A 43 -9.17 4.70 -12.87
C THR A 43 -8.70 5.27 -11.55
N THR A 44 -7.96 4.46 -10.78
CA THR A 44 -7.38 4.89 -9.52
C THR A 44 -5.86 4.80 -9.57
N ALA A 45 -5.20 5.56 -8.70
CA ALA A 45 -3.77 5.48 -8.49
C ALA A 45 -3.48 5.30 -7.00
N ASP A 46 -2.51 4.44 -6.70
CA ASP A 46 -2.09 4.12 -5.34
C ASP A 46 -0.61 4.46 -5.16
N LEU A 47 -0.23 4.80 -3.94
CA LEU A 47 1.14 5.16 -3.56
C LEU A 47 1.54 4.42 -2.29
N GLN A 48 2.76 3.89 -2.27
CA GLN A 48 3.39 3.37 -1.07
C GLN A 48 4.80 3.94 -0.91
N LEU A 49 5.11 4.41 0.29
CA LEU A 49 6.39 4.95 0.70
C LEU A 49 6.87 4.16 1.93
N GLY A 50 8.07 3.60 1.84
CA GLY A 50 8.70 2.89 2.94
C GLY A 50 10.04 3.48 3.34
N TYR A 51 10.32 3.42 4.63
CA TYR A 51 11.57 3.84 5.26
C TYR A 51 12.06 2.75 6.21
N THR A 52 13.32 2.35 6.05
CA THR A 52 14.04 1.51 7.01
C THR A 52 15.16 2.32 7.63
N ALA A 53 15.13 2.41 8.96
CA ALA A 53 16.15 3.13 9.70
C ALA A 53 17.52 2.43 9.61
N PRO A 54 18.62 3.20 9.52
CA PRO A 54 19.97 2.64 9.55
C PRO A 54 20.25 1.92 10.86
N ALA A 55 21.02 0.84 10.80
CA ALA A 55 21.47 0.14 11.99
C ALA A 55 22.68 0.84 12.65
N GLY A 56 22.72 0.87 13.97
CA GLY A 56 23.82 1.38 14.78
C GLY A 56 23.81 2.89 14.99
N ILE A 57 22.74 3.61 14.62
CA ILE A 57 22.61 5.05 14.89
C ILE A 57 22.28 5.28 16.37
N ASN A 58 21.25 4.61 16.88
CA ASN A 58 20.90 4.56 18.30
C ASN A 58 19.92 3.41 18.55
N ALA A 59 19.79 3.00 19.82
CA ALA A 59 18.93 1.88 20.22
C ALA A 59 17.44 2.07 19.84
N TRP A 60 16.98 3.32 19.73
CA TRP A 60 15.59 3.61 19.39
C TRP A 60 15.31 3.47 17.89
N MET A 61 16.29 3.68 17.02
CA MET A 61 16.15 3.55 15.57
C MET A 61 16.47 2.15 15.06
N ASP A 62 17.27 1.38 15.79
CA ASP A 62 17.65 0.03 15.36
C ASP A 62 16.44 -0.88 15.15
N GLY A 63 16.30 -1.44 13.95
CA GLY A 63 15.15 -2.30 13.63
C GLY A 63 13.83 -1.56 13.39
N LEU A 64 13.83 -0.23 13.32
CA LEU A 64 12.65 0.56 12.96
C LEU A 64 12.39 0.53 11.45
N ARG A 65 11.14 0.22 11.07
CA ARG A 65 10.62 0.35 9.71
C ARG A 65 9.28 1.07 9.73
N VAL A 66 9.09 1.99 8.80
CA VAL A 66 7.85 2.76 8.63
C VAL A 66 7.38 2.61 7.19
N ALA A 67 6.08 2.44 6.99
CA ALA A 67 5.46 2.45 5.68
C ALA A 67 4.19 3.29 5.70
N LEU A 68 4.02 4.14 4.70
CA LEU A 68 2.82 4.92 4.41
C LEU A 68 2.24 4.40 3.11
N SER A 69 0.96 4.03 3.12
CA SER A 69 0.22 3.64 1.91
C SER A 69 -1.01 4.53 1.74
N VAL A 70 -1.24 4.98 0.51
CA VAL A 70 -2.42 5.75 0.11
C VAL A 70 -3.05 5.05 -1.08
N GLN A 71 -4.27 4.56 -0.91
CA GLN A 71 -5.09 4.02 -1.99
C GLN A 71 -6.02 5.09 -2.54
N ASN A 72 -6.23 5.08 -3.85
CA ASN A 72 -7.02 6.07 -4.58
C ASN A 72 -6.57 7.50 -4.23
N ILE A 73 -5.31 7.83 -4.51
CA ILE A 73 -4.70 9.12 -4.15
C ILE A 73 -5.44 10.32 -4.74
N LEU A 74 -6.18 10.14 -5.83
CA LEU A 74 -6.97 11.17 -6.50
C LEU A 74 -8.39 11.28 -5.94
N ASP A 75 -8.81 10.31 -5.12
CA ASP A 75 -10.15 10.26 -4.50
C ASP A 75 -11.27 10.18 -5.55
N ASP A 76 -11.01 9.40 -6.60
CA ASP A 76 -11.96 9.21 -7.68
C ASP A 76 -13.13 8.34 -7.20
N GLU A 77 -14.34 8.82 -7.42
CA GLU A 77 -15.56 8.15 -6.98
C GLU A 77 -15.87 6.99 -7.94
N PRO A 78 -16.32 5.83 -7.44
CA PRO A 78 -16.67 4.73 -8.32
C PRO A 78 -17.89 5.09 -9.18
N PRO A 79 -17.95 4.62 -10.44
CA PRO A 79 -19.07 4.89 -11.33
C PRO A 79 -20.37 4.30 -10.77
N PHE A 80 -21.48 4.98 -11.01
CA PHE A 80 -22.77 4.54 -10.51
C PHE A 80 -23.20 3.21 -11.16
N PHE A 81 -23.54 2.24 -10.33
CA PHE A 81 -24.13 0.98 -10.73
C PHE A 81 -25.40 0.72 -9.93
N ASP A 82 -26.49 0.44 -10.64
CA ASP A 82 -27.80 0.17 -10.04
C ASP A 82 -27.88 -1.30 -9.65
N ASN A 83 -27.35 -1.64 -8.47
CA ASN A 83 -27.25 -3.03 -8.04
C ASN A 83 -28.63 -3.62 -7.65
N PRO A 84 -29.15 -4.62 -8.39
CA PRO A 84 -30.48 -5.17 -8.15
C PRO A 84 -30.61 -6.03 -6.89
N VAL A 85 -29.48 -6.45 -6.29
CA VAL A 85 -29.46 -7.36 -5.13
C VAL A 85 -29.01 -6.65 -3.85
N GLY A 86 -28.39 -5.47 -3.95
CA GLY A 86 -27.72 -4.82 -2.81
C GLY A 86 -28.20 -3.42 -2.43
N PHE A 87 -29.05 -2.75 -3.22
CA PHE A 87 -29.39 -1.31 -3.06
C PHE A 87 -28.15 -0.39 -2.88
N VAL A 88 -26.99 -0.82 -3.37
CA VAL A 88 -25.74 -0.06 -3.35
C VAL A 88 -25.53 0.56 -4.73
N GLY A 89 -25.07 1.82 -4.76
CA GLY A 89 -24.90 2.59 -5.99
C GLY A 89 -23.59 2.36 -6.75
N TYR A 90 -22.91 1.23 -6.54
CA TYR A 90 -21.64 0.88 -7.18
C TYR A 90 -21.53 -0.64 -7.34
N ASP A 91 -20.66 -1.10 -8.23
CA ASP A 91 -20.39 -2.51 -8.45
C ASP A 91 -19.20 -2.99 -7.59
N PRO A 92 -19.43 -3.78 -6.52
CA PRO A 92 -18.37 -4.28 -5.66
C PRO A 92 -17.47 -5.33 -6.32
N GLU A 93 -17.83 -5.87 -7.49
CA GLU A 93 -16.98 -6.79 -8.25
C GLU A 93 -15.84 -6.06 -8.97
N ASN A 94 -16.07 -4.81 -9.36
CA ASN A 94 -15.18 -4.03 -10.23
C ASN A 94 -14.71 -2.71 -9.60
N ALA A 95 -15.31 -2.28 -8.48
CA ALA A 95 -14.99 -1.03 -7.82
C ALA A 95 -15.09 -1.12 -6.28
N THR A 96 -14.59 -0.09 -5.58
CA THR A 96 -14.70 0.02 -4.12
C THR A 96 -15.22 1.40 -3.72
N ASN A 97 -16.08 1.45 -2.69
CA ASN A 97 -16.64 2.68 -2.14
C ASN A 97 -15.83 3.27 -0.97
N LEU A 98 -14.58 2.82 -0.80
CA LEU A 98 -13.73 3.27 0.30
C LEU A 98 -13.20 4.71 0.11
N GLY A 99 -13.31 5.27 -1.11
CA GLY A 99 -12.70 6.55 -1.48
C GLY A 99 -11.18 6.52 -1.32
N ARG A 100 -10.58 7.64 -0.93
CA ARG A 100 -9.17 7.70 -0.53
C ARG A 100 -8.94 7.09 0.84
N PHE A 101 -8.07 6.08 0.90
CA PHE A 101 -7.72 5.40 2.15
C PHE A 101 -6.22 5.52 2.45
N VAL A 102 -5.90 6.04 3.63
CA VAL A 102 -4.52 6.25 4.10
C VAL A 102 -4.22 5.31 5.26
N SER A 103 -3.09 4.59 5.17
CA SER A 103 -2.61 3.73 6.26
C SER A 103 -1.15 4.01 6.59
N LEU A 104 -0.83 3.98 7.89
CA LEU A 104 0.53 4.10 8.41
C LEU A 104 0.86 2.84 9.19
N GLN A 105 1.96 2.18 8.81
CA GLN A 105 2.51 1.02 9.50
C GLN A 105 3.86 1.37 10.12
N ILE A 106 4.02 1.05 11.40
CA ILE A 106 5.27 1.21 12.13
C ILE A 106 5.64 -0.15 12.72
N ASN A 107 6.81 -0.66 12.36
CA ASN A 107 7.37 -1.91 12.83
C ASN A 107 8.68 -1.66 13.56
N LYS A 108 8.86 -2.29 14.73
CA LYS A 108 10.08 -2.20 15.53
C LYS A 108 10.50 -3.60 15.97
N SER A 109 11.71 -4.01 15.59
CA SER A 109 12.34 -5.25 16.06
C SER A 109 13.37 -4.92 17.14
N TRP A 110 13.36 -5.68 18.25
CA TRP A 110 14.24 -5.54 19.41
C TRP A 110 15.31 -6.62 19.43
#